data_AF-A0A1E7EJT0-F1
#
_entry.id   AF-A0A1E7EJT0-F1
#
_cell.length_a   1.000
_cell.length_b   1.000
_cell.length_c   1.000
_cell.angle_alpha   90.00
_cell.angle_beta   90.00
_cell.angle_gamma   90.00
#
_symmetry.space_group_name_H-M   'P 1'
#
loop_
_entity.id
_entity.type
_entity.pdbx_description
1 polymer ?
#
loop_
_entity_poly.entity_id
_entity_poly.type
_entity_poly.pdbx_seq_one_letter_code
_entity_poly.pdbx_strand_id
1 'polypeptide(L)'
;MKVPSLTVVALSLLANPSGTFASRNRKNTVLPWTTVKKIFNPRGGAASDDTSSDSHVLLGIDEEATESLEVSVPLSQSSTLSKEDAPLTRDIEMLTEILSDLVQHENPKVHDLYEEFIGYGRQRAANPSDETPLQTMIERAKSLTASDCLGINRCISTALSLVNSAEVQHRLRAIKQHERDVPTKLPGPLYHMEDSIKGTIQLLLDSEGASKEEIYNQLCSQSVELVLTAHPTEVNRKSVLRKYRKCTELLAYLERPDLLPHEQLTGTLDLQRIVSSVWGMDEIRRNKPTVQKEAAGGLAIIDTSLWTAVPNYLRKLDAQCLASLGKRLPLEVCPIRFASWIGGDRDGNPNVHPR
;
A
#
# COMPACT_ATOMS: atom_id res chain seq x y z
N MET A 1 16.84 -6.99 11.36
CA MET A 1 15.88 -7.10 10.23
C MET A 1 14.78 -6.09 10.50
N LYS A 2 14.86 -4.90 9.88
CA LYS A 2 13.89 -3.83 10.08
C LYS A 2 12.61 -4.21 9.34
N VAL A 3 11.51 -4.42 10.05
CA VAL A 3 10.17 -4.35 9.47
C VAL A 3 10.07 -2.95 8.84
N PRO A 4 9.63 -2.79 7.58
CA PRO A 4 9.55 -1.47 6.97
C PRO A 4 8.70 -0.54 7.88
N SER A 5 9.22 0.67 8.12
CA SER A 5 8.71 1.68 9.06
C SER A 5 7.19 1.91 9.00
N LEU A 6 6.57 1.61 7.86
CA LEU A 6 5.15 1.81 7.57
C LEU A 6 4.25 0.62 7.96
N THR A 7 4.77 -0.60 8.13
CA THR A 7 3.99 -1.73 8.71
C THR A 7 3.60 -1.44 10.17
N VAL A 8 4.42 -0.66 10.89
CA VAL A 8 4.11 -0.19 12.25
C VAL A 8 3.02 0.88 12.23
N VAL A 9 2.95 1.69 11.17
CA VAL A 9 1.87 2.68 10.94
C VAL A 9 0.56 2.00 10.56
N ALA A 10 0.60 0.93 9.77
CA ALA A 10 -0.57 0.09 9.49
C ALA A 10 -1.13 -0.57 10.77
N LEU A 11 -0.24 -1.03 11.67
CA LEU A 11 -0.59 -1.54 12.99
C LEU A 11 -1.09 -0.43 13.94
N SER A 12 -0.58 0.80 13.84
CA SER A 12 -1.08 1.95 14.62
C SER A 12 -2.38 2.55 14.07
N LEU A 13 -2.63 2.44 12.75
CA LEU A 13 -3.89 2.78 12.08
C LEU A 13 -5.00 1.79 12.46
N LEU A 14 -4.66 0.51 12.57
CA LEU A 14 -5.53 -0.45 13.27
C LEU A 14 -5.72 -0.03 14.73
N ALA A 15 -4.74 0.60 15.40
CA ALA A 15 -4.81 1.02 16.80
C ALA A 15 -5.42 2.40 17.11
N ASN A 16 -5.84 3.18 16.11
CA ASN A 16 -6.29 4.55 16.36
C ASN A 16 -7.67 4.58 17.06
N PRO A 17 -7.87 5.32 18.18
CA PRO A 17 -9.11 5.27 18.98
C PRO A 17 -10.36 5.80 18.25
N SER A 18 -10.19 6.48 17.13
CA SER A 18 -11.28 7.08 16.35
C SER A 18 -12.10 6.04 15.56
N GLY A 19 -11.54 4.86 15.30
CA GLY A 19 -12.19 3.73 14.64
C GLY A 19 -13.08 2.95 15.60
N THR A 20 -14.07 3.62 16.19
CA THR A 20 -15.11 2.91 16.95
C THR A 20 -15.99 2.15 15.97
N PHE A 21 -15.90 0.81 15.99
CA PHE A 21 -16.88 -0.14 15.44
C PHE A 21 -18.20 -0.10 16.27
N ALA A 22 -18.67 1.10 16.61
CA ALA A 22 -19.93 1.34 17.28
C ALA A 22 -20.89 1.95 16.26
N SER A 23 -21.82 1.12 15.78
CA SER A 23 -23.08 1.48 15.12
C SER A 23 -23.33 3.00 15.01
N ARG A 24 -22.75 3.62 13.99
CA ARG A 24 -23.14 4.97 13.56
C ARG A 24 -23.74 4.84 12.18
N ASN A 25 -25.05 5.04 12.16
CA ASN A 25 -25.90 5.10 10.98
C ASN A 25 -25.33 6.14 9.99
N ARG A 26 -24.52 5.70 9.02
CA ARG A 26 -24.09 6.52 7.88
C ARG A 26 -24.53 5.81 6.61
N LYS A 27 -25.50 6.42 5.93
CA LYS A 27 -25.98 6.03 4.60
C LYS A 27 -24.80 6.16 3.61
N ASN A 28 -24.55 5.07 2.89
CA ASN A 28 -23.65 4.89 1.73
C ASN A 28 -22.14 4.82 1.97
N THR A 29 -21.55 3.61 1.77
CA THR A 29 -20.58 3.37 0.67
C THR A 29 -20.24 1.90 0.38
N VAL A 30 -20.58 0.95 1.26
CA VAL A 30 -20.30 -0.49 1.04
C VAL A 30 -21.60 -1.27 1.01
N LEU A 31 -21.86 -2.02 -0.06
CA LEU A 31 -23.03 -2.89 -0.11
C LEU A 31 -22.82 -4.07 0.84
N PRO A 32 -23.78 -4.39 1.73
CA PRO A 32 -23.68 -5.57 2.58
C PRO A 32 -23.42 -6.82 1.74
N TRP A 33 -22.58 -7.74 2.21
CA TRP A 33 -22.30 -9.00 1.52
C TRP A 33 -23.57 -9.79 1.15
N THR A 34 -24.62 -9.68 1.96
CA THR A 34 -25.96 -10.24 1.66
C THR A 34 -26.56 -9.69 0.36
N THR A 35 -26.29 -8.44 0.01
CA THR A 35 -26.71 -7.80 -1.24
C THR A 35 -25.87 -8.28 -2.43
N VAL A 36 -24.56 -8.43 -2.25
CA VAL A 36 -23.67 -9.05 -3.26
C VAL A 36 -24.16 -10.47 -3.58
N LYS A 37 -24.49 -11.26 -2.54
CA LYS A 37 -25.03 -12.62 -2.69
C LYS A 37 -26.40 -12.66 -3.39
N LYS A 38 -27.27 -11.65 -3.18
CA LYS A 38 -28.57 -11.51 -3.87
C LYS A 38 -28.42 -11.19 -5.36
N ILE A 39 -27.38 -10.45 -5.77
CA ILE A 39 -27.06 -10.23 -7.20
C ILE A 39 -26.73 -11.57 -7.89
N PHE A 40 -26.24 -12.56 -7.15
CA PHE A 40 -25.98 -13.92 -7.63
C PHE A 40 -27.20 -14.88 -7.51
N ASN A 41 -28.32 -14.48 -6.91
CA ASN A 41 -29.51 -15.35 -6.79
C ASN A 41 -30.81 -14.54 -6.61
N PRO A 42 -31.63 -14.33 -7.67
CA PRO A 42 -32.68 -13.33 -7.65
C PRO A 42 -34.02 -13.90 -7.17
N ARG A 43 -34.33 -13.81 -5.86
CA ARG A 43 -35.73 -13.87 -5.37
C ARG A 43 -35.96 -12.99 -4.12
N GLY A 44 -36.78 -11.95 -4.29
CA GLY A 44 -37.57 -11.18 -3.30
C GLY A 44 -36.81 -10.27 -2.31
N GLY A 45 -37.21 -9.04 -1.97
CA GLY A 45 -38.39 -8.20 -2.24
C GLY A 45 -38.60 -7.22 -1.05
N ALA A 46 -38.86 -5.93 -1.34
CA ALA A 46 -39.41 -4.80 -0.52
C ALA A 46 -38.61 -4.27 0.71
N ALA A 47 -38.14 -3.00 0.72
CA ALA A 47 -38.79 -1.71 1.12
C ALA A 47 -38.79 -1.50 2.67
N SER A 48 -38.48 -0.35 3.31
CA SER A 48 -38.79 1.07 3.05
C SER A 48 -37.95 2.03 3.94
N ASP A 49 -37.74 3.28 3.47
CA ASP A 49 -37.86 4.64 4.06
C ASP A 49 -37.52 4.89 5.57
N ASP A 50 -36.99 6.02 6.07
CA ASP A 50 -37.13 7.43 5.66
C ASP A 50 -36.10 8.39 6.36
N THR A 51 -36.04 9.65 5.90
CA THR A 51 -35.64 11.01 6.45
C THR A 51 -34.96 11.21 7.83
N SER A 52 -34.24 12.29 8.21
CA SER A 52 -33.78 13.60 7.67
C SER A 52 -32.87 14.33 8.72
N SER A 53 -31.97 15.23 8.25
CA SER A 53 -31.48 16.56 8.77
C SER A 53 -31.13 16.76 10.28
N ASP A 54 -30.25 17.66 10.77
CA ASP A 54 -29.73 18.97 10.35
C ASP A 54 -28.38 19.33 11.03
N SER A 55 -27.77 20.40 10.50
CA SER A 55 -26.48 21.07 10.77
C SER A 55 -26.31 21.85 12.09
N HIS A 56 -25.06 22.13 12.50
CA HIS A 56 -24.63 23.46 12.98
C HIS A 56 -23.09 23.66 12.94
N VAL A 57 -22.68 24.89 12.60
CA VAL A 57 -21.34 25.46 12.40
C VAL A 57 -20.89 26.22 13.66
N LEU A 58 -19.58 26.29 13.95
CA LEU A 58 -18.89 27.53 14.37
C LEU A 58 -17.35 27.40 14.43
N LEU A 59 -16.70 28.49 14.00
CA LEU A 59 -15.27 28.77 13.84
C LEU A 59 -14.60 29.18 15.16
N GLY A 60 -13.28 28.98 15.24
CA GLY A 60 -12.39 29.63 16.19
C GLY A 60 -10.92 29.40 15.80
N ILE A 61 -10.25 30.47 15.40
CA ILE A 61 -8.80 30.56 15.13
C ILE A 61 -8.14 31.05 16.43
N ASP A 62 -6.92 30.58 16.73
CA ASP A 62 -5.86 31.42 17.28
C ASP A 62 -4.47 30.79 17.00
N GLU A 63 -3.54 31.68 16.61
CA GLU A 63 -2.10 31.52 16.36
C GLU A 63 -1.37 31.17 17.68
N GLU A 64 -0.19 30.55 17.76
CA GLU A 64 1.11 31.02 17.26
C GLU A 64 2.21 29.99 17.71
N ALA A 65 3.43 30.16 17.18
CA ALA A 65 4.73 29.64 17.65
C ALA A 65 5.37 28.46 16.90
N THR A 66 6.31 28.86 16.05
CA THR A 66 7.46 28.18 15.43
C THR A 66 8.36 27.42 16.42
N GLU A 67 8.83 26.21 16.08
CA GLU A 67 10.24 25.80 16.26
C GLU A 67 10.59 24.42 15.62
N SER A 68 11.81 24.36 15.08
CA SER A 68 12.63 23.20 14.67
C SER A 68 12.14 22.21 13.60
N LEU A 69 12.82 22.26 12.45
CA LEU A 69 12.96 21.17 11.47
C LEU A 69 13.59 19.92 12.14
N GLU A 70 12.78 18.94 12.52
CA GLU A 70 13.27 17.62 12.94
C GLU A 70 13.24 16.61 11.78
N VAL A 71 14.43 16.19 11.39
CA VAL A 71 14.67 15.03 10.53
C VAL A 71 14.29 13.77 11.30
N SER A 72 13.29 13.05 10.79
CA SER A 72 12.93 11.65 11.09
C SER A 72 12.46 11.31 12.52
N VAL A 73 11.23 11.72 12.85
CA VAL A 73 10.44 11.06 13.91
C VAL A 73 9.87 9.74 13.35
N PRO A 74 10.05 8.58 14.03
CA PRO A 74 9.39 7.34 13.65
C PRO A 74 7.87 7.51 13.78
N LEU A 75 7.12 7.27 12.70
CA LEU A 75 5.65 7.42 12.64
C LEU A 75 4.87 6.62 13.72
N SER A 76 5.52 5.68 14.42
CA SER A 76 4.97 5.01 15.60
C SER A 76 4.69 5.94 16.79
N GLN A 77 5.19 7.17 16.77
CA GLN A 77 4.99 8.17 17.82
C GLN A 77 3.95 9.25 17.46
N SER A 78 3.40 9.24 16.24
CA SER A 78 2.31 10.14 15.87
C SER A 78 0.98 9.58 16.38
N SER A 79 0.56 10.01 17.57
CA SER A 79 -0.73 9.65 18.17
C SER A 79 -1.93 10.41 17.59
N THR A 80 -1.72 11.22 16.55
CA THR A 80 -2.77 11.95 15.84
C THR A 80 -2.52 11.90 14.34
N LEU A 81 -3.35 11.16 13.61
CA LEU A 81 -3.37 11.21 12.14
C LEU A 81 -3.61 12.65 11.71
N SER A 82 -2.74 13.15 10.82
CA SER A 82 -2.88 14.49 10.28
C SER A 82 -4.14 14.57 9.40
N LYS A 83 -4.64 15.78 9.12
CA LYS A 83 -5.72 15.94 8.12
C LYS A 83 -5.32 15.39 6.75
N GLU A 84 -4.03 15.36 6.45
CA GLU A 84 -3.46 14.86 5.19
C GLU A 84 -3.64 13.34 5.06
N ASP A 85 -3.70 12.61 6.16
CA ASP A 85 -3.86 11.15 6.19
C ASP A 85 -5.33 10.69 6.09
N ALA A 86 -6.29 11.61 6.16
CA ALA A 86 -7.72 11.25 6.12
C ALA A 86 -8.13 10.38 4.92
N PRO A 87 -7.60 10.60 3.70
CA PRO A 87 -7.84 9.71 2.57
C PRO A 87 -7.27 8.30 2.75
N LEU A 88 -6.11 8.13 3.39
CA LEU A 88 -5.55 6.81 3.71
C LEU A 88 -6.45 6.06 4.68
N THR A 89 -6.89 6.73 5.74
CA THR A 89 -7.80 6.15 6.74
C THR A 89 -9.08 5.66 6.09
N ARG A 90 -9.66 6.45 5.18
CA ARG A 90 -10.88 6.06 4.44
C ARG A 90 -10.67 4.79 3.61
N ASP A 91 -9.55 4.67 2.91
CA ASP A 91 -9.24 3.49 2.10
C ASP A 91 -9.08 2.24 2.98
N ILE A 92 -8.39 2.39 4.13
CA ILE A 92 -8.21 1.31 5.10
C ILE A 92 -9.54 0.89 5.70
N GLU A 93 -10.37 1.84 6.14
CA GLU A 93 -11.72 1.58 6.66
C GLU A 93 -12.54 0.80 5.63
N MET A 94 -12.60 1.27 4.38
CA MET A 94 -13.33 0.59 3.31
C MET A 94 -12.85 -0.86 3.09
N LEU A 95 -11.54 -1.09 3.00
CA LEU A 95 -11.00 -2.44 2.77
C LEU A 95 -11.20 -3.37 3.97
N THR A 96 -11.05 -2.84 5.19
CA THR A 96 -11.23 -3.60 6.43
C THR A 96 -12.70 -3.93 6.68
N GLU A 97 -13.64 -3.03 6.38
CA GLU A 97 -15.08 -3.29 6.41
C GLU A 97 -15.45 -4.42 5.44
N ILE A 98 -14.96 -4.37 4.20
CA ILE A 98 -15.21 -5.44 3.19
C ILE A 98 -14.69 -6.79 3.69
N LEU A 99 -13.49 -6.83 4.26
CA LEU A 99 -12.92 -8.07 4.80
C LEU A 99 -13.71 -8.54 6.03
N SER A 100 -14.04 -7.64 6.94
CA SER A 100 -14.77 -7.91 8.18
C SER A 100 -16.14 -8.53 7.88
N ASP A 101 -16.93 -7.92 7.00
CA ASP A 101 -18.21 -8.45 6.54
C ASP A 101 -18.06 -9.86 5.93
N LEU A 102 -17.04 -10.06 5.09
CA LEU A 102 -16.80 -11.33 4.43
C LEU A 102 -16.47 -12.44 5.45
N VAL A 103 -15.55 -12.17 6.37
CA VAL A 103 -15.14 -13.14 7.40
C VAL A 103 -16.30 -13.43 8.35
N GLN A 104 -17.06 -12.41 8.75
CA GLN A 104 -18.22 -12.57 9.62
C GLN A 104 -19.28 -13.49 8.98
N HIS A 105 -19.46 -13.40 7.67
CA HIS A 105 -20.41 -14.25 6.97
C HIS A 105 -19.91 -15.68 6.72
N GLU A 106 -18.62 -15.89 6.51
CA GLU A 106 -18.05 -17.22 6.26
C GLU A 106 -17.79 -17.99 7.57
N ASN A 107 -17.22 -17.31 8.56
CA ASN A 107 -16.81 -17.91 9.83
C ASN A 107 -16.88 -16.88 10.98
N PRO A 108 -18.07 -16.71 11.60
CA PRO A 108 -18.27 -15.76 12.70
C PRO A 108 -17.30 -15.96 13.87
N LYS A 109 -16.96 -17.23 14.18
CA LYS A 109 -16.02 -17.54 15.26
C LYS A 109 -14.63 -16.96 14.98
N VAL A 110 -14.13 -17.09 13.75
CA VAL A 110 -12.82 -16.54 13.36
C VAL A 110 -12.86 -15.02 13.33
N HIS A 111 -13.97 -14.42 12.91
CA HIS A 111 -14.18 -12.98 12.96
C HIS A 111 -14.10 -12.43 14.39
N ASP A 112 -14.87 -13.00 15.32
CA ASP A 112 -14.88 -12.58 16.72
C ASP A 112 -13.48 -12.69 17.36
N LEU A 113 -12.79 -13.80 17.09
CA LEU A 113 -11.41 -14.00 17.54
C LEU A 113 -10.43 -13.00 16.91
N TYR A 114 -10.60 -12.67 15.63
CA TYR A 114 -9.77 -11.67 14.97
C TYR A 114 -9.96 -10.28 15.62
N GLU A 115 -11.20 -9.85 15.85
CA GLU A 115 -11.48 -8.57 16.52
C GLU A 115 -10.99 -8.55 17.97
N GLU A 116 -11.12 -9.67 18.71
CA GLU A 116 -10.55 -9.83 20.06
C GLU A 116 -9.02 -9.59 20.05
N PHE A 117 -8.30 -10.29 19.16
CA PHE A 117 -6.83 -10.20 19.08
C PHE A 117 -6.33 -8.86 18.56
N ILE A 118 -6.98 -8.30 17.54
CA ILE A 118 -6.67 -6.94 17.08
C ILE A 118 -6.94 -5.96 18.22
N GLY A 119 -8.04 -6.11 18.97
CA GLY A 119 -8.38 -5.30 20.13
C GLY A 119 -7.27 -5.24 21.18
N TYR A 120 -6.65 -6.37 21.53
CA TYR A 120 -5.48 -6.39 22.42
C TYR A 120 -4.29 -5.62 21.83
N GLY A 121 -4.03 -5.78 20.53
CA GLY A 121 -3.02 -5.02 19.81
C GLY A 121 -3.28 -3.51 19.84
N ARG A 122 -4.53 -3.08 19.64
CA ARG A 122 -4.95 -1.67 19.71
C ARG A 122 -4.68 -1.08 21.09
N GLN A 123 -5.12 -1.78 22.15
CA GLN A 123 -4.92 -1.34 23.53
C GLN A 123 -3.43 -1.21 23.88
N ARG A 124 -2.62 -2.19 23.48
CA ARG A 124 -1.16 -2.17 23.70
C ARG A 124 -0.48 -1.03 22.94
N ALA A 125 -0.91 -0.75 21.71
CA ALA A 125 -0.36 0.35 20.91
C ALA A 125 -0.75 1.73 21.46
N ALA A 126 -1.96 1.87 22.02
CA ALA A 126 -2.41 3.10 22.67
C ALA A 126 -1.65 3.39 23.98
N ASN A 127 -1.21 2.35 24.70
CA ASN A 127 -0.37 2.49 25.89
C ASN A 127 0.79 1.47 25.89
N PRO A 128 1.92 1.80 25.23
CA PRO A 128 3.09 0.90 25.13
C PRO A 128 3.81 0.61 26.45
N SER A 129 3.41 1.23 27.57
CA SER A 129 3.92 0.90 28.91
C SER A 129 3.05 -0.14 29.63
N ASP A 130 1.79 -0.31 29.23
CA ASP A 130 0.88 -1.30 29.83
C ASP A 130 1.01 -2.67 29.18
N GLU A 131 1.61 -3.63 29.88
CA GLU A 131 1.79 -5.00 29.39
C GLU A 131 0.52 -5.86 29.50
N THR A 132 -0.51 -5.41 30.24
CA THR A 132 -1.71 -6.18 30.53
C THR A 132 -2.37 -6.73 29.25
N PRO A 133 -2.61 -5.93 28.18
CA PRO A 133 -3.23 -6.45 26.96
C PRO A 133 -2.39 -7.54 26.27
N LEU A 134 -1.06 -7.42 26.30
CA LEU A 134 -0.16 -8.44 25.74
C LEU A 134 -0.21 -9.74 26.55
N GLN A 135 -0.20 -9.64 27.88
CA GLN A 135 -0.30 -10.81 28.76
C GLN A 135 -1.66 -11.52 28.58
N THR A 136 -2.77 -10.76 28.49
CA THR A 136 -4.09 -11.33 28.20
C THR A 136 -4.13 -12.00 26.83
N MET A 137 -3.56 -11.37 25.79
CA MET A 137 -3.46 -11.97 24.46
C MET A 137 -2.68 -13.29 24.47
N ILE A 138 -1.56 -13.36 25.20
CA ILE A 138 -0.75 -14.57 25.33
C ILE A 138 -1.54 -15.69 26.02
N GLU A 139 -2.20 -15.40 27.14
CA GLU A 139 -3.00 -16.41 27.83
C GLU A 139 -4.18 -16.88 26.97
N ARG A 140 -4.83 -15.96 26.26
CA ARG A 140 -5.89 -16.30 25.32
C ARG A 140 -5.38 -17.20 24.20
N ALA A 141 -4.21 -16.90 23.63
CA ALA A 141 -3.60 -17.69 22.56
C ALA A 141 -3.31 -19.14 22.95
N LYS A 142 -2.98 -19.43 24.22
CA LYS A 142 -2.76 -20.81 24.71
C LYS A 142 -4.03 -21.67 24.63
N SER A 143 -5.21 -21.06 24.64
CA SER A 143 -6.50 -21.76 24.59
C SER A 143 -7.01 -22.03 23.17
N LEU A 144 -6.36 -21.49 22.14
CA LEU A 144 -6.82 -21.60 20.75
C LEU A 144 -6.47 -22.94 20.13
N THR A 145 -7.38 -23.45 19.30
CA THR A 145 -7.09 -24.63 18.47
C THR A 145 -6.20 -24.23 17.28
N ALA A 146 -5.49 -25.21 16.68
CA ALA A 146 -4.70 -24.96 15.49
C ALA A 146 -5.51 -24.38 14.32
N SER A 147 -6.78 -24.76 14.20
CA SER A 147 -7.71 -24.22 13.20
C SER A 147 -8.04 -22.75 13.46
N ASP A 148 -8.25 -22.38 14.73
CA ASP A 148 -8.53 -21.00 15.12
C ASP A 148 -7.30 -20.11 14.86
N CYS A 149 -6.11 -20.58 15.26
CA CYS A 149 -4.85 -19.89 14.99
C CYS A 149 -4.62 -19.66 13.49
N LEU A 150 -4.92 -20.66 12.64
CA LEU A 150 -4.79 -20.52 11.19
C LEU A 150 -5.79 -19.48 10.64
N GLY A 151 -7.03 -19.50 11.11
CA GLY A 151 -8.06 -18.54 10.70
C GLY A 151 -7.70 -17.09 11.04
N ILE A 152 -7.27 -16.85 12.29
CA ILE A 152 -6.85 -15.53 12.77
C ILE A 152 -5.62 -15.04 11.98
N ASN A 153 -4.60 -15.87 11.83
CA ASN A 153 -3.39 -15.51 11.09
C ASN A 153 -3.69 -15.15 9.63
N ARG A 154 -4.62 -15.86 8.99
CA ARG A 154 -5.07 -15.53 7.62
C ARG A 154 -5.77 -14.18 7.59
N CYS A 155 -6.68 -13.89 8.53
CA CYS A 155 -7.34 -12.59 8.63
C CYS A 155 -6.32 -11.45 8.79
N ILE A 156 -5.38 -11.58 9.72
CA ILE A 156 -4.34 -10.59 9.97
C ILE A 156 -3.45 -10.39 8.73
N SER A 157 -3.03 -11.47 8.08
CA SER A 157 -2.16 -11.41 6.89
C SER A 157 -2.86 -10.73 5.70
N THR A 158 -4.13 -11.07 5.46
CA THR A 158 -4.94 -10.45 4.41
C THR A 158 -5.19 -8.98 4.74
N ALA A 159 -5.58 -8.65 5.97
CA ALA A 159 -5.80 -7.26 6.42
C ALA A 159 -4.55 -6.40 6.23
N LEU A 160 -3.38 -6.88 6.66
CA LEU A 160 -2.11 -6.16 6.48
C LEU A 160 -1.77 -5.95 4.99
N SER A 161 -2.04 -6.94 4.14
CA SER A 161 -1.80 -6.82 2.70
C SER A 161 -2.75 -5.83 2.02
N LEU A 162 -3.99 -5.73 2.51
CA LEU A 162 -4.96 -4.72 2.09
C LEU A 162 -4.53 -3.32 2.54
N VAL A 163 -4.07 -3.16 3.78
CA VAL A 163 -3.53 -1.88 4.27
C VAL A 163 -2.32 -1.45 3.45
N ASN A 164 -1.39 -2.36 3.14
CA ASN A 164 -0.26 -2.07 2.24
C ASN A 164 -0.75 -1.58 0.86
N SER A 165 -1.86 -2.13 0.35
CA SER A 165 -2.44 -1.72 -0.93
C SER A 165 -3.01 -0.29 -0.88
N ALA A 166 -3.65 0.09 0.24
CA ALA A 166 -4.13 1.44 0.49
C ALA A 166 -2.97 2.43 0.69
N GLU A 167 -1.92 2.04 1.40
CA GLU A 167 -0.73 2.88 1.61
C GLU A 167 -0.03 3.21 0.28
N VAL A 168 0.13 2.21 -0.60
CA VAL A 168 0.67 2.42 -1.94
C VAL A 168 -0.18 3.43 -2.72
N GLN A 169 -1.50 3.34 -2.65
CA GLN A 169 -2.38 4.30 -3.31
C GLN A 169 -2.24 5.71 -2.69
N HIS A 170 -2.21 5.81 -1.37
CA HIS A 170 -2.02 7.09 -0.69
C HIS A 170 -0.68 7.74 -1.05
N ARG A 171 0.40 6.96 -1.18
CA ARG A 171 1.69 7.47 -1.66
C ARG A 171 1.59 8.03 -3.08
N LEU A 172 0.90 7.35 -3.99
CA LEU A 172 0.65 7.85 -5.34
C LEU A 172 -0.18 9.14 -5.34
N ARG A 173 -1.14 9.25 -4.41
CA ARG A 173 -1.94 10.45 -4.19
C ARG A 173 -1.07 11.63 -3.74
N ALA A 174 -0.22 11.43 -2.74
CA ALA A 174 0.71 12.43 -2.24
C ALA A 174 1.66 12.93 -3.35
N ILE A 175 2.18 12.01 -4.18
CA ILE A 175 3.03 12.38 -5.33
C ILE A 175 2.28 13.30 -6.31
N LYS A 176 1.06 12.93 -6.70
CA LYS A 176 0.24 13.73 -7.63
C LYS A 176 -0.17 15.08 -7.05
N GLN A 177 -0.46 15.12 -5.75
CA GLN A 177 -0.83 16.36 -5.07
C GLN A 177 0.36 17.32 -5.02
N HIS A 178 1.54 16.83 -4.62
CA HIS A 178 2.75 17.64 -4.63
C HIS A 178 3.08 18.19 -6.02
N GLU A 179 2.94 17.37 -7.08
CA GLU A 179 3.12 17.85 -8.46
C GLU A 179 2.14 18.96 -8.87
N ARG A 180 0.95 19.02 -8.27
CA ARG A 180 -0.06 20.06 -8.55
C ARG A 180 0.18 21.31 -7.73
N ASP A 181 0.51 21.13 -6.46
CA ASP A 181 0.53 22.21 -5.47
C ASP A 181 1.88 22.97 -5.48
N VAL A 182 2.97 22.30 -5.87
CA VAL A 182 4.31 22.90 -5.91
C VAL A 182 4.67 23.32 -7.34
N PRO A 183 4.73 24.63 -7.65
CA PRO A 183 5.15 25.10 -8.95
C PRO A 183 6.60 24.70 -9.22
N THR A 184 6.84 24.01 -10.32
CA THR A 184 8.19 23.57 -10.69
C THR A 184 8.85 24.61 -11.58
N LYS A 185 10.03 25.14 -11.19
CA LYS A 185 10.83 26.01 -12.08
C LYS A 185 11.41 25.25 -13.27
N LEU A 186 11.68 23.95 -13.08
CA LEU A 186 12.19 23.07 -14.11
C LEU A 186 11.06 22.45 -14.95
N PRO A 187 11.05 22.57 -16.29
CA PRO A 187 10.12 21.82 -17.13
C PRO A 187 10.50 20.33 -17.21
N GLY A 188 9.57 19.49 -17.65
CA GLY A 188 9.83 18.09 -17.99
C GLY A 188 8.88 17.08 -17.30
N PRO A 189 8.89 15.81 -17.75
CA PRO A 189 7.85 14.82 -17.43
C PRO A 189 8.15 13.94 -16.21
N LEU A 190 9.29 14.11 -15.54
CA LEU A 190 9.57 13.42 -14.29
C LEU A 190 8.91 14.14 -13.12
N TYR A 191 8.53 13.37 -12.10
CA TYR A 191 7.88 13.93 -10.92
C TYR A 191 8.83 14.82 -10.14
N HIS A 192 8.30 15.88 -9.56
CA HIS A 192 9.05 16.82 -8.74
C HIS A 192 8.88 16.45 -7.27
N MET A 193 9.92 15.86 -6.70
CA MET A 193 10.14 15.69 -5.25
C MET A 193 11.61 15.99 -4.98
N GLU A 194 11.99 16.42 -3.79
CA GLU A 194 13.38 16.76 -3.47
C GLU A 194 14.38 15.63 -3.81
N ASP A 195 14.00 14.38 -3.51
CA ASP A 195 14.74 13.14 -3.77
C ASP A 195 14.50 12.53 -5.17
N SER A 196 13.67 13.17 -6.00
CA SER A 196 13.46 12.78 -7.39
C SER A 196 14.57 13.32 -8.28
N ILE A 197 14.76 12.73 -9.46
CA ILE A 197 15.73 13.23 -10.45
C ILE A 197 15.46 14.69 -10.83
N LYS A 198 14.19 15.07 -11.01
CA LYS A 198 13.84 16.44 -11.37
C LYS A 198 14.18 17.41 -10.23
N GLY A 199 13.86 17.04 -8.98
CA GLY A 199 14.18 17.83 -7.80
C GLY A 199 15.68 17.91 -7.54
N THR A 200 16.42 16.80 -7.70
CA THR A 200 17.89 16.79 -7.61
C THR A 200 18.53 17.68 -8.67
N ILE A 201 18.06 17.65 -9.93
CA ILE A 201 18.57 18.57 -10.95
C ILE A 201 18.27 20.03 -10.56
N GLN A 202 17.07 20.33 -10.07
CA GLN A 202 16.71 21.68 -9.62
C GLN A 202 17.61 22.12 -8.45
N LEU A 203 17.83 21.25 -7.46
CA LEU A 203 18.68 21.52 -6.31
C LEU A 203 20.13 21.77 -6.71
N LEU A 204 20.70 20.96 -7.61
CA LEU A 204 22.07 21.13 -8.09
C LEU A 204 22.25 22.44 -8.87
N LEU A 205 21.24 22.85 -9.64
CA LEU A 205 21.25 24.12 -10.36
C LEU A 205 21.10 25.33 -9.43
N ASP A 206 20.24 25.24 -8.40
CA ASP A 206 19.93 26.35 -7.51
C ASP A 206 20.96 26.53 -6.37
N SER A 207 21.43 25.43 -5.77
CA SER A 207 22.16 25.43 -4.50
C SER A 207 23.66 25.19 -4.65
N GLU A 208 24.07 24.33 -5.58
CA GLU A 208 25.49 23.97 -5.76
C GLU A 208 26.14 24.72 -6.93
N GLY A 209 25.37 25.44 -7.74
CA GLY A 209 25.87 26.21 -8.88
C GLY A 209 26.45 25.34 -10.00
N ALA A 210 26.11 24.04 -10.04
CA ALA A 210 26.56 23.14 -11.07
C ALA A 210 26.01 23.57 -12.44
N SER A 211 26.85 23.58 -13.46
CA SER A 211 26.42 23.89 -14.81
C SER A 211 25.56 22.77 -15.39
N LYS A 212 24.64 23.13 -16.30
CA LYS A 212 23.82 22.14 -17.03
C LYS A 212 24.66 21.08 -17.74
N GLU A 213 25.85 21.47 -18.20
CA GLU A 213 26.77 20.58 -18.91
C GLU A 213 27.43 19.56 -17.97
N GLU A 214 27.83 19.98 -16.76
CA GLU A 214 28.36 19.06 -15.74
C GLU A 214 27.31 18.02 -15.33
N ILE A 215 26.08 18.47 -15.04
CA ILE A 215 24.98 17.57 -14.66
C ILE A 215 24.70 16.58 -15.80
N TYR A 216 24.64 17.05 -17.04
CA TYR A 216 24.42 16.20 -18.21
C TYR A 216 25.52 15.15 -18.39
N ASN A 217 26.79 15.56 -18.27
CA ASN A 217 27.92 14.66 -18.45
C ASN A 217 27.95 13.58 -17.35
N GLN A 218 27.66 13.93 -16.09
CA GLN A 218 27.57 12.97 -15.00
C GLN A 218 26.40 12.00 -15.17
N LEU A 219 25.24 12.50 -15.61
CA LEU A 219 24.08 11.65 -15.90
C LEU A 219 24.38 10.64 -17.02
N CYS A 220 25.21 11.03 -18.00
CA CYS A 220 25.62 10.14 -19.09
C CYS A 220 26.67 9.10 -18.68
N SER A 221 27.49 9.37 -17.66
CA SER A 221 28.52 8.45 -17.17
C SER A 221 28.05 7.57 -16.01
N GLN A 222 26.91 7.91 -15.39
CA GLN A 222 26.35 7.17 -14.25
C GLN A 222 25.93 5.75 -14.63
N SER A 223 26.17 4.81 -13.71
CA SER A 223 25.69 3.43 -13.81
C SER A 223 25.18 2.95 -12.46
N VAL A 224 23.93 2.49 -12.45
CA VAL A 224 23.24 1.89 -11.30
C VAL A 224 22.90 0.46 -11.66
N GLU A 225 23.37 -0.49 -10.85
CA GLU A 225 23.09 -1.92 -11.03
C GLU A 225 22.18 -2.43 -9.90
N LEU A 226 21.00 -2.93 -10.28
CA LEU A 226 20.01 -3.49 -9.38
C LEU A 226 20.08 -5.02 -9.41
N VAL A 227 20.50 -5.62 -8.30
CA VAL A 227 20.66 -7.08 -8.19
C VAL A 227 19.40 -7.70 -7.59
N LEU A 228 18.67 -8.47 -8.40
CA LEU A 228 17.49 -9.22 -7.96
C LEU A 228 17.91 -10.43 -7.13
N THR A 229 17.44 -10.49 -5.89
CA THR A 229 17.65 -11.61 -4.97
C THR A 229 16.37 -12.43 -4.80
N ALA A 230 16.51 -13.69 -4.41
CA ALA A 230 15.34 -14.51 -4.07
C ALA A 230 14.77 -13.98 -2.76
N HIS A 231 13.47 -13.73 -2.71
CA HIS A 231 12.84 -13.35 -1.45
C HIS A 231 12.63 -14.61 -0.60
N PRO A 232 13.38 -14.81 0.49
CA PRO A 232 13.45 -16.10 1.20
C PRO A 232 12.13 -16.51 1.85
N THR A 233 11.17 -15.58 1.96
CA THR A 233 9.89 -15.75 2.65
C THR A 233 8.68 -15.33 1.83
N GLU A 234 8.78 -15.18 0.49
CA GLU A 234 7.61 -14.81 -0.31
C GLU A 234 6.66 -16.01 -0.50
N VAL A 235 5.88 -16.26 0.55
CA VAL A 235 4.83 -17.29 0.61
C VAL A 235 3.74 -17.01 -0.42
N ASN A 236 3.46 -15.72 -0.66
CA ASN A 236 2.35 -15.31 -1.50
C ASN A 236 2.55 -15.69 -2.98
N ARG A 237 1.46 -16.12 -3.62
CA ARG A 237 1.45 -16.49 -5.04
C ARG A 237 1.39 -15.23 -5.90
N LYS A 238 2.02 -15.24 -7.09
CA LYS A 238 1.95 -14.12 -8.05
C LYS A 238 0.52 -13.67 -8.36
N SER A 239 -0.42 -14.62 -8.40
CA SER A 239 -1.85 -14.34 -8.60
C SER A 239 -2.46 -13.50 -7.47
N VAL A 240 -2.02 -13.71 -6.23
CA VAL A 240 -2.48 -12.95 -5.05
C VAL A 240 -1.92 -11.53 -5.09
N LEU A 241 -0.62 -11.37 -5.37
CA LEU A 241 0.01 -10.05 -5.53
C LEU A 241 -0.66 -9.21 -6.63
N ARG A 242 -1.04 -9.84 -7.76
CA ARG A 242 -1.78 -9.17 -8.83
C ARG A 242 -3.15 -8.67 -8.36
N LYS A 243 -3.81 -9.38 -7.44
CA LYS A 243 -5.09 -8.96 -6.85
C LYS A 243 -4.91 -7.79 -5.89
N TYR A 244 -3.89 -7.80 -5.05
CA TYR A 244 -3.56 -6.65 -4.20
C TYR A 244 -3.26 -5.39 -5.03
N ARG A 245 -2.48 -5.52 -6.11
CA ARG A 245 -2.30 -4.41 -7.09
C ARG A 245 -3.62 -3.94 -7.68
N LYS A 246 -4.53 -4.88 -7.98
CA LYS A 246 -5.86 -4.52 -8.51
C LYS A 246 -6.70 -3.76 -7.48
N CYS A 247 -6.57 -4.07 -6.18
CA CYS A 247 -7.19 -3.26 -5.12
C CYS A 247 -6.67 -1.82 -5.17
N THR A 248 -5.34 -1.62 -5.22
CA THR A 248 -4.74 -0.27 -5.35
C THR A 248 -5.28 0.49 -6.58
N GLU A 249 -5.38 -0.17 -7.74
CA GLU A 249 -5.96 0.43 -8.95
C GLU A 249 -7.43 0.82 -8.79
N LEU A 250 -8.23 -0.01 -8.10
CA LEU A 250 -9.65 0.25 -7.87
C LEU A 250 -9.86 1.38 -6.84
N LEU A 251 -9.02 1.48 -5.81
CA LEU A 251 -9.02 2.65 -4.93
C LEU A 251 -8.74 3.93 -5.72
N ALA A 252 -7.71 3.91 -6.58
CA ALA A 252 -7.40 5.03 -7.46
C ALA A 252 -8.53 5.38 -8.42
N TYR A 253 -9.25 4.37 -8.93
CA TYR A 253 -10.41 4.58 -9.78
C TYR A 253 -11.55 5.24 -9.00
N LEU A 254 -11.86 4.76 -7.79
CA LEU A 254 -12.97 5.26 -6.95
C LEU A 254 -12.78 6.70 -6.44
N GLU A 255 -11.55 7.21 -6.45
CA GLU A 255 -11.24 8.61 -6.13
C GLU A 255 -11.54 9.60 -7.25
N ARG A 256 -11.85 9.12 -8.46
CA ARG A 256 -12.14 9.98 -9.59
C ARG A 256 -13.37 10.85 -9.32
N PRO A 257 -13.26 12.19 -9.41
CA PRO A 257 -14.38 13.09 -9.12
C PRO A 257 -15.45 13.06 -10.22
N ASP A 258 -15.14 12.50 -11.39
CA ASP A 258 -15.99 12.46 -12.58
C ASP A 258 -16.85 11.18 -12.68
N LEU A 259 -16.83 10.30 -11.68
CA LEU A 259 -17.60 9.06 -11.71
C LEU A 259 -19.11 9.30 -11.55
N LEU A 260 -19.89 8.63 -12.38
CA LEU A 260 -21.33 8.52 -12.22
C LEU A 260 -21.69 7.57 -11.07
N PRO A 261 -22.87 7.69 -10.44
CA PRO A 261 -23.26 6.84 -9.31
C PRO A 261 -23.19 5.33 -9.60
N HIS A 262 -23.54 4.91 -10.81
CA HIS A 262 -23.48 3.50 -11.21
C HIS A 262 -22.03 3.01 -11.41
N GLU A 263 -21.11 3.88 -11.84
CA GLU A 263 -19.69 3.57 -12.01
C GLU A 263 -19.00 3.43 -10.66
N GLN A 264 -19.35 4.31 -9.71
CA GLN A 264 -18.88 4.22 -8.33
C GLN A 264 -19.35 2.92 -7.68
N LEU A 265 -20.63 2.57 -7.85
CA LEU A 265 -21.18 1.30 -7.37
C LEU A 265 -20.45 0.09 -7.98
N THR A 266 -20.20 0.12 -9.29
CA THR A 266 -19.50 -0.95 -10.00
C THR A 266 -18.07 -1.10 -9.50
N GLY A 267 -17.34 0.01 -9.32
CA GLY A 267 -15.99 0.00 -8.76
C GLY A 267 -15.94 -0.58 -7.34
N THR A 268 -16.89 -0.23 -6.48
CA THR A 268 -16.99 -0.80 -5.13
C THR A 268 -17.29 -2.29 -5.17
N LEU A 269 -18.21 -2.74 -6.03
CA LEU A 269 -18.52 -4.16 -6.21
C LEU A 269 -17.31 -4.95 -6.74
N ASP A 270 -16.56 -4.37 -7.67
CA ASP A 270 -15.34 -4.98 -8.17
C ASP A 270 -14.26 -5.08 -7.09
N LEU A 271 -14.14 -4.07 -6.22
CA LEU A 271 -13.24 -4.13 -5.07
C LEU A 271 -13.63 -5.26 -4.12
N GLN A 272 -14.92 -5.38 -3.78
CA GLN A 272 -15.44 -6.49 -2.99
C GLN A 272 -15.14 -7.85 -3.62
N ARG A 273 -15.37 -8.00 -4.94
CA ARG A 273 -15.07 -9.25 -5.67
C ARG A 273 -13.60 -9.61 -5.59
N ILE A 274 -12.69 -8.65 -5.72
CA ILE A 274 -11.26 -8.90 -5.63
C ILE A 274 -10.87 -9.32 -4.21
N VAL A 275 -11.35 -8.62 -3.17
CA VAL A 275 -11.09 -8.98 -1.77
C VAL A 275 -11.64 -10.38 -1.45
N SER A 276 -12.87 -10.68 -1.84
CA SER A 276 -13.44 -12.03 -1.67
C SER A 276 -12.64 -13.09 -2.41
N SER A 277 -12.14 -12.77 -3.60
CA SER A 277 -11.30 -13.69 -4.35
C SER A 277 -9.93 -13.91 -3.71
N VAL A 278 -9.35 -12.90 -3.04
CA VAL A 278 -8.12 -13.07 -2.26
C VAL A 278 -8.39 -13.96 -1.05
N TRP A 279 -9.45 -13.65 -0.31
CA TRP A 279 -9.83 -14.42 0.88
C TRP A 279 -10.10 -15.89 0.56
N GLY A 280 -10.83 -16.20 -0.51
CA GLY A 280 -11.10 -17.58 -0.92
C GLY A 280 -9.89 -18.35 -1.48
N MET A 281 -8.72 -17.70 -1.64
CA MET A 281 -7.50 -18.35 -2.10
C MET A 281 -6.63 -18.80 -0.92
N ASP A 282 -6.06 -20.01 -1.04
CA ASP A 282 -5.05 -20.51 -0.09
C ASP A 282 -3.73 -19.73 -0.28
N GLU A 283 -3.47 -18.67 0.49
CA GLU A 283 -2.28 -17.83 0.29
C GLU A 283 -0.97 -18.61 0.55
N ILE A 284 -1.03 -19.70 1.31
CA ILE A 284 0.14 -20.42 1.81
C ILE A 284 0.64 -21.45 0.79
N ARG A 285 1.89 -21.29 0.36
CA ARG A 285 2.59 -22.37 -0.36
C ARG A 285 2.90 -23.51 0.60
N ARG A 286 2.38 -24.70 0.30
CA ARG A 286 2.60 -25.92 1.11
C ARG A 286 4.02 -26.47 1.01
N ASN A 287 4.73 -26.17 -0.08
CA ASN A 287 6.09 -26.64 -0.34
C ASN A 287 7.01 -25.46 -0.67
N LYS A 288 8.25 -25.51 -0.17
CA LYS A 288 9.31 -24.56 -0.55
C LYS A 288 9.50 -24.61 -2.08
N PRO A 289 9.57 -23.47 -2.78
CA PRO A 289 9.89 -23.44 -4.20
C PRO A 289 11.26 -24.06 -4.46
N THR A 290 11.41 -24.71 -5.62
CA THR A 290 12.74 -25.12 -6.09
C THR A 290 13.50 -23.89 -6.59
N VAL A 291 14.83 -23.95 -6.56
CA VAL A 291 15.70 -22.87 -7.06
C VAL A 291 15.33 -22.46 -8.49
N GLN A 292 15.00 -23.43 -9.36
CA GLN A 292 14.57 -23.16 -10.74
C GLN A 292 13.24 -22.40 -10.79
N LYS A 293 12.30 -22.70 -9.88
CA LYS A 293 11.03 -21.96 -9.78
C LYS A 293 11.22 -20.56 -9.23
N GLU A 294 12.20 -20.34 -8.34
CA GLU A 294 12.56 -19.00 -7.89
C GLU A 294 13.22 -18.19 -9.00
N ALA A 295 14.12 -18.81 -9.79
CA ALA A 295 14.76 -18.17 -10.94
C ALA A 295 13.74 -17.79 -12.01
N ALA A 296 12.85 -18.72 -12.39
CA ALA A 296 11.70 -18.41 -13.26
C ALA A 296 10.76 -17.38 -12.64
N GLY A 297 10.67 -17.38 -11.31
CA GLY A 297 10.01 -16.38 -10.48
C GLY A 297 10.51 -14.97 -10.79
N GLY A 298 11.82 -14.76 -10.59
CA GLY A 298 12.53 -13.51 -10.82
C GLY A 298 12.56 -13.09 -12.29
N LEU A 299 12.78 -14.03 -13.21
CA LEU A 299 12.76 -13.73 -14.65
C LEU A 299 11.41 -13.17 -15.11
N ALA A 300 10.30 -13.67 -14.57
CA ALA A 300 8.99 -13.11 -14.92
C ALA A 300 8.81 -11.66 -14.47
N ILE A 301 9.55 -11.16 -13.47
CA ILE A 301 9.52 -9.74 -13.08
C ILE A 301 10.09 -8.88 -14.22
N ILE A 302 11.09 -9.41 -14.93
CA ILE A 302 11.65 -8.77 -16.12
C ILE A 302 10.54 -8.62 -17.16
N ASP A 303 9.92 -9.72 -17.60
CA ASP A 303 8.87 -9.69 -18.63
C ASP A 303 7.63 -8.85 -18.23
N THR A 304 7.14 -9.04 -17.01
CA THR A 304 5.85 -8.45 -16.61
C THR A 304 5.93 -7.00 -16.16
N SER A 305 7.13 -6.50 -15.82
CA SER A 305 7.31 -5.17 -15.24
C SER A 305 8.47 -4.42 -15.87
N LEU A 306 9.71 -4.93 -15.72
CA LEU A 306 10.91 -4.16 -16.08
C LEU A 306 11.04 -3.94 -17.59
N TRP A 307 10.57 -4.89 -18.40
CA TRP A 307 10.58 -4.82 -19.86
C TRP A 307 9.84 -3.59 -20.39
N THR A 308 8.77 -3.19 -19.71
CA THR A 308 8.01 -1.98 -20.06
C THR A 308 8.46 -0.76 -19.25
N ALA A 309 8.79 -0.95 -17.97
CA ALA A 309 9.12 0.14 -17.06
C ALA A 309 10.44 0.83 -17.41
N VAL A 310 11.50 0.07 -17.74
CA VAL A 310 12.82 0.65 -18.02
C VAL A 310 12.80 1.52 -19.28
N PRO A 311 12.29 1.06 -20.44
CA PRO A 311 12.19 1.93 -21.62
C PRO A 311 11.28 3.14 -21.41
N ASN A 312 10.18 2.98 -20.67
CA ASN A 312 9.30 4.10 -20.32
C ASN A 312 10.02 5.15 -19.47
N TYR A 313 10.79 4.71 -18.49
CA TYR A 313 11.59 5.58 -17.65
C TYR A 313 12.67 6.30 -18.47
N LEU A 314 13.42 5.59 -19.33
CA LEU A 314 14.44 6.21 -20.19
C LEU A 314 13.85 7.27 -21.13
N ARG A 315 12.65 7.04 -21.69
CA ARG A 315 11.94 8.06 -22.48
C ARG A 315 11.61 9.32 -21.66
N LYS A 316 11.17 9.15 -20.42
CA LYS A 316 10.90 10.29 -19.52
C LYS A 316 12.20 10.99 -19.12
N LEU A 317 13.27 10.25 -18.88
CA LEU A 317 14.59 10.79 -18.56
C LEU A 317 15.14 11.61 -19.72
N ASP A 318 15.10 11.09 -20.94
CA ASP A 318 15.49 11.81 -22.15
C ASP A 318 14.71 13.12 -22.33
N ALA A 319 13.37 13.06 -22.19
CA ALA A 319 12.53 14.25 -22.27
C ALA A 319 12.81 15.24 -21.12
N GLN A 320 13.14 14.75 -19.92
CA GLN A 320 13.57 15.58 -18.80
C GLN A 320 14.89 16.27 -19.13
N CYS A 321 15.90 15.55 -19.60
CA CYS A 321 17.21 16.09 -20.00
C CYS A 321 17.08 17.16 -21.07
N LEU A 322 16.25 16.94 -22.10
CA LEU A 322 16.02 17.97 -23.12
C LEU A 322 15.40 19.23 -22.49
N ALA A 323 14.39 19.05 -21.63
CA ALA A 323 13.65 20.17 -21.06
C ALA A 323 14.50 20.99 -20.07
N SER A 324 15.26 20.34 -19.19
CA SER A 324 16.02 21.02 -18.13
C SER A 324 17.45 21.37 -18.52
N LEU A 325 18.14 20.45 -19.21
CA LEU A 325 19.57 20.55 -19.54
C LEU A 325 19.83 20.95 -21.01
N GLY A 326 18.81 20.91 -21.87
CA GLY A 326 18.90 21.33 -23.28
C GLY A 326 19.48 20.29 -24.23
N LYS A 327 19.77 19.07 -23.76
CA LYS A 327 20.35 17.97 -24.56
C LYS A 327 19.55 16.68 -24.35
N ARG A 328 19.37 15.90 -25.43
CA ARG A 328 18.79 14.55 -25.39
C ARG A 328 19.79 13.55 -24.83
N LEU A 329 19.31 12.45 -24.26
CA LEU A 329 20.17 11.37 -23.80
C LEU A 329 20.77 10.63 -25.03
N PRO A 330 22.09 10.32 -25.05
CA PRO A 330 22.69 9.52 -26.12
C PRO A 330 22.08 8.10 -26.16
N LEU A 331 22.03 7.47 -27.33
CA LEU A 331 21.40 6.16 -27.51
C LEU A 331 22.16 5.04 -26.78
N GLU A 332 23.46 5.22 -26.57
CA GLU A 332 24.35 4.26 -25.91
C GLU A 332 24.24 4.34 -24.38
N VAL A 333 23.63 5.41 -23.84
CA VAL A 333 23.53 5.65 -22.40
C VAL A 333 22.32 4.93 -21.84
N CYS A 334 22.59 3.94 -20.98
CA CYS A 334 21.60 3.26 -20.17
C CYS A 334 22.12 3.18 -18.72
N PRO A 335 21.76 4.15 -17.86
CA PRO A 335 22.30 4.25 -16.52
C PRO A 335 21.74 3.20 -15.55
N ILE A 336 20.83 2.32 -16.00
CA ILE A 336 20.20 1.30 -15.16
C ILE A 336 20.48 -0.08 -15.75
N ARG A 337 21.07 -0.95 -14.94
CA ARG A 337 21.34 -2.36 -15.25
C ARG A 337 20.68 -3.24 -14.20
N PHE A 338 20.33 -4.47 -14.61
CA PHE A 338 19.79 -5.47 -13.72
C PHE A 338 20.67 -6.72 -13.76
N ALA A 339 20.93 -7.27 -12.58
CA ALA A 339 21.57 -8.56 -12.40
C ALA A 339 20.71 -9.43 -11.48
N SER A 340 21.08 -10.69 -11.30
CA SER A 340 20.39 -11.57 -10.37
C SER A 340 21.34 -12.52 -9.65
N TRP A 341 21.05 -12.74 -8.37
CA TRP A 341 21.66 -13.79 -7.56
C TRP A 341 20.80 -15.06 -7.49
N ILE A 342 19.59 -15.05 -8.05
CA ILE A 342 18.67 -16.18 -7.96
C ILE A 342 19.23 -17.35 -8.77
N GLY A 343 19.58 -18.43 -8.06
CA GLY A 343 20.23 -19.60 -8.66
C GLY A 343 21.73 -19.44 -8.93
N GLY A 344 22.32 -18.29 -8.63
CA GLY A 344 23.76 -18.07 -8.66
C GLY A 344 24.40 -18.07 -7.27
N ASP A 345 23.69 -17.54 -6.27
CA ASP A 345 24.15 -17.51 -4.89
C ASP A 345 24.05 -18.89 -4.24
N ARG A 346 25.22 -19.43 -3.87
CA ARG A 346 25.38 -20.77 -3.27
C ARG A 346 25.68 -20.70 -1.78
N ASP A 347 25.83 -19.50 -1.22
CA ASP A 347 26.23 -19.35 0.17
C ASP A 347 25.15 -19.91 1.10
N GLY A 348 25.52 -20.90 1.92
CA GLY A 348 24.60 -21.59 2.83
C GLY A 348 23.41 -22.34 2.20
N ASN A 349 23.31 -22.45 0.86
CA ASN A 349 22.17 -23.09 0.19
C ASN A 349 22.60 -24.31 -0.64
N PRO A 350 22.50 -25.54 -0.08
CA PRO A 350 22.93 -26.74 -0.78
C PRO A 350 22.09 -27.05 -2.01
N ASN A 351 20.91 -26.43 -2.21
CA ASN A 351 20.04 -26.70 -3.36
C ASN A 351 20.51 -25.99 -4.65
N VAL A 352 21.51 -25.10 -4.56
CA VAL A 352 22.06 -24.39 -5.72
C VAL A 352 23.31 -25.15 -6.21
N HIS A 353 23.13 -25.88 -7.30
CA HIS A 353 24.16 -26.72 -7.91
C HIS A 353 24.56 -26.19 -9.30
N PRO A 354 25.72 -26.61 -9.85
CA PRO A 354 26.14 -26.20 -11.19
C PRO A 354 25.24 -26.66 -12.36
N ARG A 355 24.30 -27.59 -12.12
CA ARG A 355 23.29 -28.05 -13.09
C ARG A 355 21.97 -27.38 -12.78
#